data_AF-A0A368KUF6-F1
#
_entry.id   AF-A0A368KUF6-F1
#
_cell.length_a   1.000
_cell.length_b   1.000
_cell.length_c   1.000
_cell.angle_alpha   90.00
_cell.angle_beta   90.00
_cell.angle_gamma   90.00
#
_symmetry.space_group_name_H-M   'P 1'
#
loop_
_entity.id
_entity.type
_entity.pdbx_description
1 polymer ?
#
loop_
_entity_poly.entity_id
_entity_poly.type
_entity_poly.pdbx_seq_one_letter_code
_entity_poly.pdbx_strand_id
1 'polypeptide(L)'
;MSLPAALKTSFAILFTLLVLVGTGQAEPVVEPSPLDHSLEQEKAISLLIRQLDADQFAQRRKATEELAKFGKQAIPAMEQAAQIGSGEVASRTIDLLKTLAVSPDAQTASSALSALQRLAAGGNKTASSMAAGAIAQLKRKLGPYRIVETEPNPPMQPAAGFQRSVRISNTNGNREIDVTENGERVVVRTSLDGSVRVTWHLPDGQEKTVQADSADQLKKQDQASFAKLQELIKIADNGPGRFPGIENRPRDRMPAPRFGNDLDPFTRAPQDAAKQAPPERPALPQQPLEEAEKPDFNAVKRRLGEMLQRMDQQGMKGITPLELKRLDDALRQIEITDRDA
;
A
#
# COMPACT_ATOMS: atom_id res chain seq x y z
N MET A 1 -26.22 65.18 -0.71
CA MET A 1 -27.23 64.74 0.28
C MET A 1 -26.50 64.02 1.41
N SER A 2 -26.46 64.65 2.58
CA SER A 2 -25.73 64.27 3.79
C SER A 2 -26.60 63.42 4.71
N LEU A 3 -26.09 62.27 5.17
CA LEU A 3 -26.76 61.40 6.13
C LEU A 3 -26.81 62.05 7.54
N PRO A 4 -27.92 61.90 8.29
CA PRO A 4 -28.13 62.60 9.56
C PRO A 4 -27.32 62.00 10.72
N ALA A 5 -26.81 62.90 11.58
CA ALA A 5 -25.89 62.66 12.68
C ALA A 5 -26.51 62.05 13.97
N ALA A 6 -27.75 61.56 13.92
CA ALA A 6 -28.53 61.23 15.12
C ALA A 6 -28.55 59.74 15.52
N LEU A 7 -27.65 58.91 14.96
CA LEU A 7 -27.62 57.47 15.23
C LEU A 7 -26.22 56.97 15.64
N LYS A 8 -25.53 57.71 16.52
CA LYS A 8 -24.18 57.35 17.02
C LYS A 8 -24.06 57.22 18.53
N THR A 9 -25.11 57.49 19.31
CA THR A 9 -25.01 57.57 20.77
C THR A 9 -25.73 56.48 21.55
N SER A 10 -26.42 55.54 20.89
CA SER A 10 -27.17 54.47 21.59
C SER A 10 -26.39 53.16 21.77
N PHE A 11 -25.17 53.03 21.24
CA PHE A 11 -24.37 51.80 21.33
C PHE A 11 -23.30 51.81 22.43
N ALA A 12 -23.19 52.89 23.22
CA ALA A 12 -22.13 53.05 24.20
C ALA A 12 -22.50 52.61 25.64
N ILE A 13 -23.76 52.30 25.93
CA ILE A 13 -24.22 52.01 27.30
C ILE A 13 -24.64 50.54 27.49
N LEU A 14 -24.81 49.76 26.40
CA LEU A 14 -25.09 48.32 26.48
C LEU A 14 -23.81 47.45 26.38
N PHE A 15 -22.64 48.02 26.65
CA PHE A 15 -21.36 47.29 26.64
C PHE A 15 -20.64 47.26 28.01
N THR A 16 -21.22 47.91 29.03
CA THR A 16 -20.56 48.09 30.33
C THR A 16 -21.17 47.22 31.44
N LEU A 17 -22.13 46.35 31.13
CA LEU A 17 -22.82 45.48 32.09
C LEU A 17 -22.72 43.99 31.72
N LEU A 18 -21.56 43.54 31.23
CA LEU A 18 -21.26 42.12 31.01
C LEU A 18 -19.82 41.77 31.44
N VAL A 19 -19.41 42.21 32.63
CA VAL A 19 -18.09 41.89 33.22
C VAL A 19 -18.22 41.09 34.53
N LEU A 20 -19.43 40.63 34.89
CA LEU A 20 -19.63 39.87 36.11
C LEU A 20 -19.93 38.38 35.85
N VAL A 21 -19.06 37.55 36.42
CA VAL A 21 -19.23 36.12 36.75
C VAL A 21 -18.95 35.14 35.61
N GLY A 22 -17.66 34.85 35.45
CA GLY A 22 -17.15 33.69 34.72
C GLY A 22 -15.90 33.14 35.39
N THR A 23 -15.91 32.93 36.71
CA THR A 23 -14.94 32.02 37.36
C THR A 23 -15.31 30.58 37.02
N GLY A 24 -15.23 30.25 35.73
CA GLY A 24 -15.29 28.88 35.28
C GLY A 24 -14.05 28.18 35.83
N GLN A 25 -14.28 27.20 36.70
CA GLN A 25 -13.31 26.15 36.98
C GLN A 25 -12.80 25.69 35.62
N ALA A 26 -11.53 25.98 35.31
CA ALA A 26 -10.90 25.44 34.13
C ALA A 26 -10.89 23.92 34.33
N GLU A 27 -11.85 23.23 33.72
CA GLU A 27 -11.76 21.78 33.62
C GLU A 27 -10.38 21.47 33.03
N PRO A 28 -9.60 20.58 33.66
CA PRO A 28 -8.30 20.22 33.15
C PRO A 28 -8.50 19.79 31.70
N VAL A 29 -7.87 20.51 30.77
CA VAL A 29 -7.80 20.12 29.37
C VAL A 29 -7.07 18.79 29.37
N VAL A 30 -7.82 17.69 29.34
CA VAL A 30 -7.29 16.36 29.19
C VAL A 30 -6.72 16.33 27.77
N GLU A 31 -5.41 16.50 27.65
CA GLU A 31 -4.74 16.32 26.37
C GLU A 31 -5.04 14.90 25.89
N PRO A 32 -5.62 14.73 24.69
CA PRO A 32 -5.93 13.42 24.15
C PRO A 32 -4.67 12.55 24.14
N SER A 33 -4.80 11.30 24.59
CA SER A 33 -3.68 10.37 24.64
C SER A 33 -3.16 10.13 23.21
N PRO A 34 -1.84 9.97 22.99
CA PRO A 34 -1.29 9.61 21.67
C PRO A 34 -1.96 8.39 21.03
N LEU A 35 -2.48 7.46 21.85
CA LEU A 35 -3.24 6.31 21.40
C LEU A 35 -4.59 6.69 20.78
N ASP A 36 -5.27 7.70 21.31
CA ASP A 36 -6.56 8.15 20.81
C ASP A 36 -6.42 8.76 19.42
N HIS A 37 -5.37 9.56 19.20
CA HIS A 37 -5.06 10.13 17.89
C HIS A 37 -4.81 9.07 16.81
N SER A 38 -4.09 8.00 17.13
CA SER A 38 -3.84 6.89 16.19
C SER A 38 -5.15 6.23 15.76
N LEU A 39 -6.05 5.96 16.72
CA LEU A 39 -7.33 5.33 16.45
C LEU A 39 -8.27 6.23 15.64
N GLU A 40 -8.31 7.53 15.93
CA GLU A 40 -9.07 8.50 15.14
C GLU A 40 -8.56 8.58 13.70
N GLN A 41 -7.24 8.55 13.53
CA GLN A 41 -6.62 8.57 12.22
C GLN A 41 -6.92 7.31 11.41
N GLU A 42 -6.85 6.13 12.01
CA GLU A 42 -7.23 4.87 11.35
C GLU A 42 -8.70 4.87 10.90
N LYS A 43 -9.59 5.40 11.74
CA LYS A 43 -11.01 5.58 11.39
C LYS A 43 -11.16 6.54 10.22
N ALA A 44 -10.45 7.66 10.21
CA ALA A 44 -10.47 8.62 9.11
C ALA A 44 -10.00 7.99 7.79
N ILE A 45 -8.89 7.24 7.81
CA ILE A 45 -8.36 6.52 6.64
C ILE A 45 -9.39 5.50 6.12
N SER A 46 -9.99 4.71 7.01
CA SER A 46 -11.02 3.72 6.63
C SER A 46 -12.25 4.39 5.97
N LEU A 47 -12.69 5.54 6.48
CA LEU A 47 -13.81 6.28 5.88
C LEU A 47 -13.46 6.81 4.49
N LEU A 48 -12.25 7.35 4.30
CA LEU A 48 -11.80 7.85 3.01
C LEU A 48 -11.66 6.73 1.97
N ILE A 49 -11.18 5.55 2.37
CA ILE A 49 -11.10 4.38 1.49
C ILE A 49 -12.49 4.00 0.97
N ARG A 50 -13.53 4.01 1.83
CA ARG A 50 -14.92 3.77 1.38
C ARG A 50 -15.40 4.82 0.40
N GLN A 51 -15.00 6.08 0.59
CA GLN A 51 -15.36 7.19 -0.30
C GLN A 51 -14.65 7.13 -1.66
N LEU A 52 -13.63 6.29 -1.84
CA LEU A 52 -13.04 6.04 -3.17
C LEU A 52 -14.05 5.42 -4.15
N ASP A 53 -15.11 4.76 -3.64
CA ASP A 53 -16.19 4.17 -4.45
C ASP A 53 -17.49 4.99 -4.40
N ALA A 54 -17.45 6.24 -3.90
CA ALA A 54 -18.65 7.07 -3.82
C ALA A 54 -19.20 7.38 -5.22
N ASP A 55 -20.52 7.43 -5.41
CA ASP A 55 -21.15 7.73 -6.71
C ASP A 55 -20.74 9.12 -7.25
N GLN A 56 -20.53 10.08 -6.35
CA GLN A 56 -20.18 11.46 -6.69
C GLN A 56 -18.67 11.61 -6.94
N PHE A 57 -18.31 12.05 -8.14
CA PHE A 57 -16.92 12.29 -8.54
C PHE A 57 -16.17 13.23 -7.57
N ALA A 58 -16.83 14.28 -7.09
CA ALA A 58 -16.23 15.23 -6.15
C ALA A 58 -15.82 14.56 -4.83
N GLN A 59 -16.60 13.60 -4.33
CA GLN A 59 -16.28 12.85 -3.12
C GLN A 59 -15.07 11.93 -3.35
N ARG A 60 -15.06 11.20 -4.48
CA ARG A 60 -13.91 10.34 -4.83
C ARG A 60 -12.62 11.15 -4.94
N ARG A 61 -12.66 12.31 -5.61
CA ARG A 61 -11.49 13.20 -5.77
C ARG A 61 -11.00 13.70 -4.42
N LYS A 62 -11.89 14.20 -3.57
CA LYS A 62 -11.55 14.65 -2.22
C LYS A 62 -10.94 13.52 -1.39
N ALA A 63 -11.51 12.32 -1.45
CA ALA A 63 -10.98 11.16 -0.73
C ALA A 63 -9.58 10.78 -1.20
N THR A 64 -9.32 10.80 -2.50
CA THR A 64 -7.98 10.61 -3.08
C THR A 64 -6.99 11.67 -2.58
N GLU A 65 -7.37 12.95 -2.59
CA GLU A 65 -6.52 14.05 -2.11
C GLU A 65 -6.19 13.91 -0.61
N GLU A 66 -7.17 13.59 0.24
CA GLU A 66 -6.94 13.40 1.68
C GLU A 66 -6.11 12.14 1.99
N LEU A 67 -6.34 11.02 1.30
CA LEU A 67 -5.52 9.81 1.46
C LEU A 67 -4.05 10.05 1.08
N ALA A 68 -3.80 10.85 0.05
CA ALA A 68 -2.44 11.22 -0.33
C ALA A 68 -1.73 12.02 0.77
N LYS A 69 -2.44 12.87 1.53
CA LYS A 69 -1.87 13.64 2.66
C LYS A 69 -1.45 12.76 3.83
N PHE A 70 -2.15 11.64 4.07
CA PHE A 70 -1.75 10.67 5.09
C PHE A 70 -0.45 9.92 4.74
N GLY A 71 -0.06 9.88 3.46
CA GLY A 71 1.19 9.32 2.99
C GLY A 71 1.40 7.89 3.46
N LYS A 72 2.56 7.62 4.10
CA LYS A 72 2.94 6.29 4.62
C LYS A 72 1.87 5.64 5.51
N GLN A 73 1.17 6.42 6.32
CA GLN A 73 0.26 5.90 7.33
C GLN A 73 -1.00 5.25 6.73
N ALA A 74 -1.41 5.68 5.53
CA ALA A 74 -2.55 5.11 4.82
C ALA A 74 -2.20 3.86 3.98
N ILE A 75 -0.91 3.59 3.73
CA ILE A 75 -0.46 2.53 2.80
C ILE A 75 -0.97 1.14 3.20
N PRO A 76 -0.89 0.70 4.48
CA PRO A 76 -1.38 -0.63 4.86
C PRO A 76 -2.88 -0.81 4.60
N ALA A 77 -3.70 0.19 4.93
CA ALA A 77 -5.14 0.16 4.72
C ALA A 77 -5.49 0.19 3.22
N MET A 78 -4.75 0.98 2.44
CA MET A 78 -4.86 1.02 0.98
C MET A 78 -4.51 -0.34 0.34
N GLU A 79 -3.42 -0.97 0.75
CA GLU A 79 -3.05 -2.30 0.26
C GLU A 79 -4.17 -3.32 0.53
N GLN A 80 -4.70 -3.37 1.76
CA GLN A 80 -5.80 -4.25 2.10
C GLN A 80 -7.04 -3.96 1.26
N ALA A 81 -7.41 -2.68 1.09
CA ALA A 81 -8.54 -2.26 0.28
C ALA A 81 -8.39 -2.67 -1.20
N ALA A 82 -7.18 -2.62 -1.75
CA ALA A 82 -6.93 -3.08 -3.12
C ALA A 82 -7.04 -4.61 -3.25
N GLN A 83 -6.74 -5.37 -2.19
CA GLN A 83 -6.87 -6.83 -2.20
C GLN A 83 -8.32 -7.30 -2.13
N ILE A 84 -9.16 -6.66 -1.31
CA ILE A 84 -10.53 -7.14 -1.02
C ILE A 84 -11.65 -6.29 -1.61
N GLY A 85 -11.35 -5.06 -2.04
CA GLY A 85 -12.34 -4.07 -2.47
C GLY A 85 -12.90 -4.31 -3.87
N SER A 86 -13.80 -3.41 -4.28
CA SER A 86 -14.35 -3.37 -5.63
C SER A 86 -13.25 -3.04 -6.66
N GLY A 87 -13.52 -3.29 -7.95
CA GLY A 87 -12.57 -2.98 -9.03
C GLY A 87 -12.19 -1.49 -9.07
N GLU A 88 -13.13 -0.59 -8.79
CA GLU A 88 -12.90 0.86 -8.73
C GLU A 88 -12.01 1.24 -7.53
N VAL A 89 -12.29 0.69 -6.34
CA VAL A 89 -11.45 0.89 -5.15
C VAL A 89 -10.04 0.39 -5.40
N ALA A 90 -9.88 -0.82 -5.95
CA ALA A 90 -8.58 -1.39 -6.26
C ALA A 90 -7.80 -0.54 -7.27
N SER A 91 -8.45 -0.13 -8.37
CA SER A 91 -7.86 0.72 -9.40
C SER A 91 -7.35 2.05 -8.83
N ARG A 92 -8.21 2.80 -8.11
CA ARG A 92 -7.84 4.09 -7.49
C ARG A 92 -6.74 3.96 -6.46
N THR A 93 -6.80 2.90 -5.67
CA THR A 93 -5.79 2.67 -4.63
C THR A 93 -4.43 2.37 -5.24
N ILE A 94 -4.38 1.60 -6.33
CA ILE A 94 -3.12 1.34 -7.06
C ILE A 94 -2.58 2.63 -7.70
N ASP A 95 -3.43 3.51 -8.22
CA ASP A 95 -3.01 4.82 -8.74
C ASP A 95 -2.46 5.75 -7.64
N LEU A 96 -3.06 5.72 -6.44
CA LEU A 96 -2.55 6.41 -5.25
C LEU A 96 -1.17 5.87 -4.84
N LEU A 97 -1.03 4.55 -4.71
CA LEU A 97 0.25 3.91 -4.38
C LEU A 97 1.32 4.22 -5.43
N LYS A 98 0.97 4.25 -6.72
CA LYS A 98 1.86 4.67 -7.81
C LYS A 98 2.33 6.11 -7.64
N THR A 99 1.43 7.01 -7.22
CA THR A 99 1.77 8.42 -6.95
C THR A 99 2.71 8.53 -5.75
N LEU A 100 2.41 7.83 -4.66
CA LEU A 100 3.22 7.80 -3.44
C LEU A 100 4.59 7.16 -3.67
N ALA A 101 4.71 6.19 -4.58
CA ALA A 101 5.99 5.56 -4.95
C ALA A 101 6.98 6.53 -5.64
N VAL A 102 6.51 7.71 -6.08
CA VAL A 102 7.35 8.78 -6.65
C VAL A 102 7.51 9.95 -5.66
N SER A 103 7.05 9.79 -4.42
CA SER A 103 7.19 10.81 -3.37
C SER A 103 8.66 11.16 -3.12
N PRO A 104 8.99 12.43 -2.82
CA PRO A 104 10.33 12.81 -2.35
C PRO A 104 10.66 12.21 -0.98
N ASP A 105 9.67 11.84 -0.17
CA ASP A 105 9.89 11.11 1.07
C ASP A 105 10.23 9.65 0.77
N ALA A 106 11.50 9.28 1.02
CA ALA A 106 12.04 7.96 0.73
C ALA A 106 11.28 6.84 1.46
N GLN A 107 10.81 7.08 2.70
CA GLN A 107 10.09 6.06 3.45
C GLN A 107 8.71 5.79 2.84
N THR A 108 7.96 6.83 2.48
CA THR A 108 6.67 6.71 1.78
C THR A 108 6.85 6.05 0.43
N ALA A 109 7.83 6.47 -0.36
CA ALA A 109 8.10 5.91 -1.69
C ALA A 109 8.44 4.42 -1.63
N SER A 110 9.35 4.03 -0.74
CA SER A 110 9.71 2.62 -0.54
C SER A 110 8.52 1.80 -0.04
N SER A 111 7.74 2.31 0.92
CA SER A 111 6.59 1.60 1.47
C SER A 111 5.51 1.36 0.41
N ALA A 112 5.26 2.37 -0.43
CA ALA A 112 4.27 2.28 -1.51
C ALA A 112 4.71 1.30 -2.60
N LEU A 113 6.00 1.32 -2.97
CA LEU A 113 6.56 0.36 -3.92
C LEU A 113 6.46 -1.08 -3.39
N SER A 114 6.79 -1.31 -2.12
CA SER A 114 6.65 -2.63 -1.51
C SER A 114 5.19 -3.11 -1.45
N ALA A 115 4.23 -2.21 -1.19
CA ALA A 115 2.81 -2.54 -1.26
C ALA A 115 2.39 -2.94 -2.69
N LEU A 116 2.84 -2.20 -3.72
CA LEU A 116 2.60 -2.57 -5.12
C LEU A 116 3.19 -3.95 -5.46
N GLN A 117 4.40 -4.26 -4.99
CA GLN A 117 5.04 -5.56 -5.20
C GLN A 117 4.24 -6.70 -4.54
N ARG A 118 3.76 -6.51 -3.30
CA ARG A 118 2.92 -7.49 -2.61
C ARG A 118 1.57 -7.68 -3.29
N LEU A 119 0.94 -6.60 -3.77
CA LEU A 119 -0.28 -6.68 -4.58
C LEU A 119 -0.05 -7.46 -5.88
N ALA A 120 1.05 -7.18 -6.59
CA ALA A 120 1.41 -7.88 -7.82
C ALA A 120 1.63 -9.40 -7.60
N ALA A 121 2.16 -9.79 -6.45
CA ALA A 121 2.36 -11.19 -6.06
C ALA A 121 1.13 -11.83 -5.38
N GLY A 122 0.08 -11.05 -5.09
CA GLY A 122 -1.09 -11.48 -4.33
C GLY A 122 -2.09 -12.35 -5.12
N GLY A 123 -3.12 -12.84 -4.41
CA GLY A 123 -4.12 -13.77 -4.98
C GLY A 123 -5.27 -13.10 -5.77
N ASN A 124 -5.47 -11.78 -5.65
CA ASN A 124 -6.50 -11.08 -6.41
C ASN A 124 -6.00 -10.73 -7.82
N LYS A 125 -6.35 -11.54 -8.81
CA LYS A 125 -5.88 -11.41 -10.21
C LYS A 125 -5.99 -10.00 -10.78
N THR A 126 -7.10 -9.30 -10.51
CA THR A 126 -7.33 -7.95 -11.03
C THR A 126 -6.36 -6.95 -10.41
N ALA A 127 -6.25 -6.95 -9.08
CA ALA A 127 -5.31 -6.09 -8.36
C ALA A 127 -3.85 -6.42 -8.71
N SER A 128 -3.51 -7.71 -8.83
CA SER A 128 -2.17 -8.17 -9.20
C SER A 128 -1.74 -7.65 -10.58
N SER A 129 -2.62 -7.76 -11.57
CA SER A 129 -2.37 -7.27 -12.93
C SER A 129 -2.18 -5.74 -12.96
N MET A 130 -3.07 -5.00 -12.29
CA MET A 130 -2.97 -3.54 -12.20
C MET A 130 -1.68 -3.09 -11.49
N ALA A 131 -1.30 -3.75 -10.39
CA ALA A 131 -0.10 -3.43 -9.64
C ALA A 131 1.17 -3.73 -10.45
N ALA A 132 1.22 -4.85 -11.17
CA ALA A 132 2.32 -5.17 -12.08
C ALA A 132 2.47 -4.11 -13.19
N GLY A 133 1.34 -3.67 -13.78
CA GLY A 133 1.32 -2.58 -14.74
C GLY A 133 1.85 -1.25 -14.17
N ALA A 134 1.45 -0.91 -12.94
CA ALA A 134 1.95 0.27 -12.23
C ALA A 134 3.47 0.20 -11.99
N ILE A 135 3.99 -0.96 -11.56
CA ILE A 135 5.44 -1.16 -11.38
C ILE A 135 6.19 -0.99 -12.71
N ALA A 136 5.68 -1.54 -13.81
CA ALA A 136 6.29 -1.37 -15.13
C ALA A 136 6.31 0.10 -15.59
N GLN A 137 5.26 0.87 -15.29
CA GLN A 137 5.23 2.32 -15.53
C GLN A 137 6.27 3.06 -14.69
N LEU A 138 6.41 2.71 -13.40
CA LEU A 138 7.41 3.30 -12.51
C LEU A 138 8.84 2.99 -12.98
N LYS A 139 9.13 1.75 -13.39
CA LYS A 139 10.43 1.35 -13.97
C LYS A 139 10.82 2.22 -15.17
N ARG A 140 9.86 2.51 -16.06
CA ARG A 140 10.07 3.41 -17.21
C ARG A 140 10.31 4.87 -16.80
N LYS A 141 9.57 5.37 -15.81
CA LYS A 141 9.64 6.79 -15.40
C LYS A 141 10.88 7.12 -14.55
N LEU A 142 11.26 6.22 -13.65
CA LEU A 142 12.34 6.47 -12.69
C LEU A 142 13.71 5.97 -13.18
N GLY A 143 13.73 5.20 -14.29
CA GLY A 143 14.91 4.50 -14.77
C GLY A 143 15.25 3.27 -13.92
N PRO A 144 16.07 2.34 -14.45
CA PRO A 144 16.38 1.07 -13.79
C PRO A 144 17.14 1.24 -12.46
N TYR A 145 17.83 2.37 -12.26
CA TYR A 145 18.70 2.57 -11.09
C TYR A 145 17.99 3.07 -9.83
N ARG A 146 16.76 3.60 -9.94
CA ARG A 146 16.00 4.09 -8.76
C ARG A 146 15.04 3.07 -8.18
N ILE A 147 14.68 2.06 -8.96
CA ILE A 147 14.00 0.88 -8.46
C ILE A 147 15.08 -0.18 -8.37
N VAL A 148 15.93 -0.07 -7.35
CA VAL A 148 16.69 -1.24 -6.92
C VAL A 148 15.62 -2.27 -6.66
N GLU A 149 15.64 -3.33 -7.45
CA GLU A 149 14.86 -4.53 -7.21
C GLU A 149 15.44 -5.07 -5.91
N THR A 150 15.05 -4.46 -4.78
CA THR A 150 15.31 -4.98 -3.47
C THR A 150 14.75 -6.37 -3.57
N GLU A 151 15.64 -7.37 -3.60
CA GLU A 151 15.23 -8.77 -3.63
C GLU A 151 14.06 -8.89 -2.67
N PRO A 152 12.93 -9.45 -3.11
CA PRO A 152 11.71 -9.48 -2.33
C PRO A 152 12.09 -9.94 -0.94
N ASN A 153 12.11 -9.00 0.01
CA ASN A 153 12.40 -9.33 1.40
C ASN A 153 11.46 -10.49 1.72
N PRO A 154 11.99 -11.62 2.21
CA PRO A 154 11.24 -12.86 2.35
C PRO A 154 9.86 -12.55 2.95
N PRO A 155 8.79 -13.12 2.39
CA PRO A 155 7.44 -12.59 2.44
C PRO A 155 7.14 -12.01 3.83
N MET A 156 7.05 -10.68 3.89
CA MET A 156 6.49 -10.01 5.05
C MET A 156 5.14 -10.67 5.33
N GLN A 157 5.05 -11.23 6.53
CA GLN A 157 3.89 -11.93 7.05
C GLN A 157 2.63 -11.07 6.83
N PRO A 158 1.47 -11.69 6.57
CA PRO A 158 0.24 -10.99 6.20
C PRO A 158 -0.13 -9.89 7.20
N ALA A 159 -0.56 -8.74 6.67
CA ALA A 159 -1.01 -7.59 7.44
C ALA A 159 -2.23 -7.94 8.31
N ALA A 160 -2.19 -7.45 9.55
CA ALA A 160 -3.14 -7.64 10.64
C ALA A 160 -4.61 -7.58 10.18
N GLY A 161 -5.40 -8.64 10.41
CA GLY A 161 -6.16 -8.73 11.65
C GLY A 161 -5.74 -9.84 12.62
N PHE A 162 -4.79 -10.69 12.25
CA PHE A 162 -4.18 -11.66 13.15
C PHE A 162 -2.72 -11.82 12.71
N GLN A 163 -1.80 -11.03 13.26
CA GLN A 163 -0.36 -11.25 13.06
C GLN A 163 0.07 -12.46 13.90
N ARG A 164 -0.39 -13.64 13.47
CA ARG A 164 -0.03 -14.91 14.07
C ARG A 164 0.98 -15.60 13.14
N SER A 165 2.26 -15.51 13.47
CA SER A 165 3.28 -16.34 12.85
C SER A 165 3.38 -17.64 13.61
N VAL A 166 3.34 -18.79 12.91
CA VAL A 166 3.49 -20.11 13.50
C VAL A 166 4.59 -20.86 12.77
N ARG A 167 5.66 -21.23 13.47
CA ARG A 167 6.72 -22.08 12.96
C ARG A 167 6.71 -23.38 13.75
N ILE A 168 6.54 -24.50 13.04
CA ILE A 168 6.57 -25.83 13.62
C ILE A 168 7.82 -26.54 13.10
N SER A 169 8.67 -27.00 14.01
CA SER A 169 9.81 -27.86 13.72
C SER A 169 9.62 -29.21 14.40
N ASN A 170 9.97 -30.29 13.71
CA ASN A 170 10.06 -31.61 14.29
C ASN A 170 11.45 -32.16 13.96
N THR A 171 12.29 -32.35 14.97
CA THR A 171 13.67 -32.83 14.80
C THR A 171 13.91 -33.97 15.78
N ASN A 172 14.16 -35.16 15.24
CA ASN A 172 14.42 -36.38 16.02
C ASN A 172 13.31 -36.69 17.06
N GLY A 173 12.06 -36.40 16.73
CA GLY A 173 10.92 -36.63 17.62
C GLY A 173 10.69 -35.54 18.68
N ASN A 174 11.57 -34.53 18.75
CA ASN A 174 11.33 -33.33 19.53
C ASN A 174 10.55 -32.33 18.68
N ARG A 175 9.38 -31.91 19.17
CA ARG A 175 8.51 -30.93 18.52
C ARG A 175 8.78 -29.56 19.11
N GLU A 176 9.06 -28.57 18.28
CA GLU A 176 9.15 -27.16 18.65
C GLU A 176 8.06 -26.37 17.90
N ILE A 177 7.27 -25.61 18.63
CA ILE A 177 6.22 -24.74 18.09
C ILE A 177 6.54 -23.32 18.57
N ASP A 178 6.90 -22.45 17.64
CA ASP A 178 7.21 -21.05 17.87
C ASP A 178 6.08 -20.20 17.29
N VAL A 179 5.35 -19.50 18.17
CA VAL A 179 4.23 -18.64 17.77
C VAL A 179 4.51 -17.22 18.20
N THR A 180 4.40 -16.29 17.24
CA THR A 180 4.37 -14.85 17.52
C THR A 180 2.96 -14.34 17.26
N GLU A 181 2.32 -13.76 18.27
CA GLU A 181 0.94 -13.27 18.23
C GLU A 181 0.86 -11.93 18.98
N ASN A 182 0.42 -10.86 18.29
CA ASN A 182 0.24 -9.52 18.89
C ASN A 182 1.49 -8.95 19.61
N GLY A 183 2.69 -9.30 19.14
CA GLY A 183 3.96 -8.87 19.74
C GLY A 183 4.46 -9.76 20.89
N GLU A 184 3.68 -10.75 21.32
CA GLU A 184 4.12 -11.79 22.25
C GLU A 184 4.64 -13.00 21.47
N ARG A 185 5.79 -13.54 21.88
CA ARG A 185 6.34 -14.77 21.26
C ARG A 185 6.33 -15.90 22.29
N VAL A 186 5.77 -17.04 21.92
CA VAL A 186 5.70 -18.24 22.76
C VAL A 186 6.35 -19.41 22.04
N VAL A 187 7.37 -19.98 22.67
CA VAL A 187 8.07 -21.16 22.18
C VAL A 187 7.75 -22.35 23.07
N VAL A 188 7.11 -23.37 22.48
CA VAL A 188 6.80 -24.63 23.14
C VAL A 188 7.69 -25.72 22.58
N ARG A 189 8.39 -26.43 23.47
CA ARG A 189 9.15 -27.63 23.14
C ARG A 189 8.55 -28.83 23.84
N THR A 190 8.27 -29.88 23.08
CA THR A 190 7.84 -31.18 23.57
C THR A 190 8.87 -32.21 23.16
N SER A 191 9.45 -32.88 24.15
CA SER A 191 10.46 -33.91 23.94
C SER A 191 9.81 -35.29 23.82
N LEU A 192 10.55 -36.27 23.29
CA LEU A 192 10.07 -37.64 23.13
C LEU A 192 9.74 -38.33 24.47
N ASP A 193 10.39 -37.92 25.56
CA ASP A 193 10.15 -38.41 26.92
C ASP A 193 8.85 -37.87 27.56
N GLY A 194 8.14 -36.97 26.87
CA GLY A 194 6.92 -36.32 27.35
C GLY A 194 7.16 -35.03 28.12
N SER A 195 8.42 -34.63 28.35
CA SER A 195 8.75 -33.36 28.99
C SER A 195 8.33 -32.18 28.12
N VAL A 196 7.84 -31.12 28.77
CA VAL A 196 7.34 -29.92 28.09
C VAL A 196 8.01 -28.69 28.67
N ARG A 197 8.48 -27.80 27.79
CA ARG A 197 8.99 -26.47 28.14
C ARG A 197 8.22 -25.41 27.37
N VAL A 198 7.65 -24.44 28.08
CA VAL A 198 6.96 -23.28 27.51
C VAL A 198 7.75 -22.03 27.87
N THR A 199 8.20 -21.29 26.87
CA THR A 199 8.96 -20.04 27.02
C THR A 199 8.14 -18.89 26.46
N TRP A 200 7.77 -17.95 27.31
CA TRP A 200 7.07 -16.72 26.95
C TRP A 200 8.08 -15.59 26.83
N HIS A 201 8.13 -14.92 25.69
CA HIS A 201 8.83 -13.66 25.48
C HIS A 201 7.80 -12.54 25.48
N LEU A 202 7.81 -11.74 26.55
CA LEU A 202 6.87 -10.66 26.79
C LEU A 202 7.31 -9.39 26.03
N PRO A 203 6.39 -8.44 25.75
CA PRO A 203 6.70 -7.22 24.98
C PRO A 203 7.73 -6.29 25.66
N ASP A 204 7.90 -6.41 26.97
CA ASP A 204 8.89 -5.68 27.76
C ASP A 204 10.30 -6.29 27.70
N GLY A 205 10.47 -7.39 26.95
CA GLY A 205 11.71 -8.13 26.82
C GLY A 205 11.97 -9.14 27.94
N GLN A 206 11.04 -9.31 28.88
CA GLN A 206 11.17 -10.35 29.91
C GLN A 206 10.84 -11.73 29.35
N GLU A 207 11.54 -12.74 29.88
CA GLU A 207 11.31 -14.14 29.52
C GLU A 207 10.79 -14.92 30.72
N LYS A 208 9.64 -15.59 30.56
CA LYS A 208 9.09 -16.53 31.55
C LYS A 208 9.16 -17.95 30.98
N THR A 209 9.98 -18.79 31.60
CA THR A 209 10.09 -20.21 31.24
C THR A 209 9.43 -21.09 32.29
N VAL A 210 8.54 -21.99 31.86
CA VAL A 210 7.95 -23.04 32.70
C VAL A 210 8.30 -24.39 32.09
N GLN A 211 8.90 -25.27 32.90
CA GLN A 211 9.28 -26.63 32.50
C GLN A 211 8.63 -27.65 33.43
N ALA A 212 8.12 -28.73 32.86
CA ALA A 212 7.52 -29.85 33.59
C ALA A 212 7.84 -31.18 32.88
N ASP A 213 7.82 -32.29 33.61
CA ASP A 213 8.12 -33.62 33.06
C ASP A 213 6.95 -34.18 32.23
N SER A 214 5.75 -33.63 32.43
CA SER A 214 4.57 -34.00 31.65
C SER A 214 3.57 -32.84 31.54
N ALA A 215 2.66 -32.94 30.58
CA ALA A 215 1.58 -31.96 30.40
C ALA A 215 0.66 -31.87 31.64
N ASP A 216 0.44 -32.97 32.36
CA ASP A 216 -0.38 -32.99 33.58
C ASP A 216 0.30 -32.26 34.75
N GLN A 217 1.62 -32.36 34.86
CA GLN A 217 2.39 -31.59 35.83
C GLN A 217 2.38 -30.09 35.46
N LEU A 218 2.52 -29.76 34.17
CA LEU A 218 2.44 -28.37 33.70
C LEU A 218 1.09 -27.73 34.06
N LYS A 219 -0.01 -28.49 33.93
CA LYS A 219 -1.35 -28.04 34.34
C LYS A 219 -1.45 -27.68 35.81
N LYS A 220 -0.76 -28.43 36.69
CA LYS A 220 -0.74 -28.16 38.14
C LYS A 220 0.15 -26.98 38.50
N GLN A 221 1.24 -26.77 37.75
CA GLN A 221 2.23 -25.73 38.01
C GLN A 221 1.82 -24.36 37.45
N ASP A 222 1.36 -24.29 36.20
CA ASP A 222 0.96 -23.05 35.54
C ASP A 222 -0.16 -23.34 34.51
N GLN A 223 -1.41 -23.16 34.94
CA GLN A 223 -2.59 -23.44 34.13
C GLN A 223 -2.61 -22.64 32.81
N ALA A 224 -2.03 -21.43 32.80
CA ALA A 224 -1.92 -20.59 31.61
C ALA A 224 -0.99 -21.19 30.54
N SER A 225 0.21 -21.65 30.93
CA SER A 225 1.15 -22.34 30.03
C SER A 225 0.57 -23.63 29.48
N PHE A 226 -0.19 -24.38 30.30
CA PHE A 226 -0.89 -25.58 29.83
C PHE A 226 -1.99 -25.24 28.81
N ALA A 227 -2.78 -24.19 29.04
CA ALA A 227 -3.79 -23.75 28.08
C ALA A 227 -3.16 -23.34 26.73
N LYS A 228 -2.06 -22.59 26.76
CA LYS A 228 -1.34 -22.20 25.55
C LYS A 228 -0.73 -23.41 24.83
N LEU A 229 -0.14 -24.36 25.56
CA LEU A 229 0.31 -25.65 25.02
C LEU A 229 -0.82 -26.35 24.23
N GLN A 230 -2.00 -26.51 24.84
CA GLN A 230 -3.13 -27.15 24.16
C GLN A 230 -3.57 -26.41 22.90
N GLU A 231 -3.59 -25.07 22.95
CA GLU A 231 -3.90 -24.24 21.78
C GLU A 231 -2.90 -24.48 20.64
N LEU A 232 -1.60 -24.45 20.95
CA LEU A 232 -0.53 -24.64 19.97
C LEU A 232 -0.49 -26.05 19.38
N ILE A 233 -0.76 -27.08 20.19
CA ILE A 233 -0.90 -28.45 19.70
C ILE A 233 -2.05 -28.56 18.70
N LYS A 234 -3.22 -27.98 19.01
CA LYS A 234 -4.38 -28.00 18.08
C LYS A 234 -4.04 -27.38 16.73
N ILE A 235 -3.29 -26.28 16.71
CA ILE A 235 -2.87 -25.62 15.46
C ILE A 235 -1.91 -26.49 14.69
N ALA A 236 -0.95 -27.07 15.39
CA ALA A 236 0.07 -27.90 14.78
C ALA A 236 -0.51 -29.23 14.26
N ASP A 237 -1.58 -29.76 14.86
CA ASP A 237 -2.27 -30.98 14.42
C ASP A 237 -3.27 -30.70 13.28
N ASN A 238 -3.87 -29.50 13.24
CA ASN A 238 -4.76 -29.11 12.13
C ASN A 238 -3.99 -28.76 10.84
N GLY A 239 -2.69 -28.50 10.95
CA GLY A 239 -1.81 -28.17 9.83
C GLY A 239 -2.13 -26.81 9.18
N PRO A 240 -1.19 -26.23 8.42
CA PRO A 240 -1.33 -24.89 7.83
C PRO A 240 -2.43 -24.76 6.76
N GLY A 241 -3.17 -25.84 6.46
CA GLY A 241 -4.17 -25.89 5.39
C GLY A 241 -5.61 -26.08 5.85
N ARG A 242 -5.91 -26.12 7.15
CA ARG A 242 -7.29 -26.26 7.66
C ARG A 242 -7.67 -25.03 8.47
N PHE A 243 -8.04 -23.96 7.78
CA PHE A 243 -8.67 -22.82 8.44
C PHE A 243 -10.08 -23.19 8.90
N PRO A 244 -10.47 -22.88 10.15
CA PRO A 244 -11.83 -23.07 10.63
C PRO A 244 -12.79 -22.20 9.80
N GLY A 245 -13.81 -22.81 9.21
CA GLY A 245 -14.80 -22.15 8.33
C GLY A 245 -14.74 -22.54 6.85
N ILE A 246 -13.75 -23.32 6.42
CA ILE A 246 -13.75 -23.96 5.10
C ILE A 246 -14.12 -25.44 5.30
N GLU A 247 -15.41 -25.71 5.23
CA GLU A 247 -16.00 -27.04 5.40
C GLU A 247 -15.40 -28.04 4.40
N ASN A 248 -15.18 -29.27 4.87
CA ASN A 248 -14.48 -30.35 4.19
C ASN A 248 -14.92 -30.53 2.72
N ARG A 249 -14.23 -29.90 1.77
CA ARG A 249 -14.22 -30.43 0.40
C ARG A 249 -13.32 -31.66 0.42
N PRO A 250 -13.83 -32.86 0.05
CA PRO A 250 -12.96 -34.01 -0.13
C PRO A 250 -11.86 -33.59 -1.10
N ARG A 251 -10.61 -33.84 -0.73
CA ARG A 251 -9.50 -33.72 -1.68
C ARG A 251 -9.77 -34.75 -2.76
N ASP A 252 -10.41 -34.32 -3.84
CA ASP A 252 -10.37 -35.02 -5.10
C ASP A 252 -8.88 -35.20 -5.40
N ARG A 253 -8.40 -36.42 -5.21
CA ARG A 253 -7.09 -36.82 -5.68
C ARG A 253 -7.17 -36.70 -7.19
N MET A 254 -6.81 -35.54 -7.73
CA MET A 254 -6.56 -35.43 -9.16
C MET A 254 -5.50 -36.50 -9.47
N PRO A 255 -5.82 -37.53 -10.26
CA PRO A 255 -4.81 -38.45 -10.71
C PRO A 255 -3.78 -37.63 -11.46
N ALA A 256 -2.53 -37.65 -11.00
CA ALA A 256 -1.44 -37.02 -11.72
C ALA A 256 -1.49 -37.53 -13.17
N PRO A 257 -1.50 -36.66 -14.18
CA PRO A 257 -1.40 -37.10 -15.55
C PRO A 257 -0.12 -37.94 -15.66
N ARG A 258 -0.28 -39.22 -15.97
CA ARG A 258 0.83 -40.08 -16.37
C ARG A 258 1.32 -39.52 -17.71
N PHE A 259 2.31 -38.64 -17.63
CA PHE A 259 3.09 -38.28 -18.81
C PHE A 259 3.80 -39.55 -19.28
N GLY A 260 3.35 -40.07 -20.42
CA GLY A 260 4.05 -41.14 -21.12
C GLY A 260 5.47 -40.70 -21.46
N ASN A 261 6.38 -41.68 -21.50
CA ASN A 261 7.83 -41.54 -21.69
C ASN A 261 8.29 -40.93 -23.05
N ASP A 262 7.44 -40.22 -23.79
CA ASP A 262 7.70 -39.84 -25.19
C ASP A 262 8.05 -38.36 -25.41
N LEU A 263 8.31 -37.60 -24.34
CA LEU A 263 8.66 -36.18 -24.45
C LEU A 263 9.92 -35.86 -23.65
N ASP A 264 11.03 -36.45 -24.07
CA ASP A 264 12.36 -35.90 -23.80
C ASP A 264 12.72 -34.93 -24.95
N PRO A 265 12.68 -33.60 -24.73
CA PRO A 265 12.94 -32.61 -25.77
C PRO A 265 14.42 -32.52 -26.17
N PHE A 266 15.30 -33.35 -25.57
CA PHE A 266 16.75 -33.29 -25.79
C PHE A 266 17.32 -34.46 -26.59
N THR A 267 16.51 -35.43 -27.03
CA THR A 267 17.00 -36.62 -27.78
C THR A 267 16.76 -36.61 -29.29
N ARG A 268 16.30 -35.50 -29.89
CA ARG A 268 16.30 -35.36 -31.36
C ARG A 268 17.61 -34.76 -31.87
N ALA A 269 18.50 -35.66 -32.29
CA ALA A 269 19.58 -35.34 -33.21
C ALA A 269 19.03 -34.74 -34.52
N PRO A 270 19.65 -33.68 -35.07
CA PRO A 270 19.30 -33.16 -36.39
C PRO A 270 20.18 -33.84 -37.44
N GLN A 271 19.60 -34.56 -38.40
CA GLN A 271 20.39 -35.06 -39.55
C GLN A 271 19.87 -34.70 -40.94
N ASP A 272 18.64 -34.20 -41.13
CA ASP A 272 18.15 -33.95 -42.49
C ASP A 272 17.45 -32.60 -42.68
N ALA A 273 18.17 -31.50 -42.41
CA ALA A 273 17.71 -30.16 -42.78
C ALA A 273 18.82 -29.34 -43.45
N ALA A 274 19.52 -29.94 -44.40
CA ALA A 274 20.30 -29.21 -45.39
C ALA A 274 19.43 -29.01 -46.65
N LYS A 275 19.39 -27.77 -47.16
CA LYS A 275 18.85 -27.31 -48.47
C LYS A 275 17.41 -26.76 -48.53
N GLN A 276 17.03 -25.86 -47.63
CA GLN A 276 16.09 -24.81 -48.03
C GLN A 276 16.65 -23.45 -47.62
N ALA A 277 17.16 -22.73 -48.61
CA ALA A 277 17.57 -21.35 -48.48
C ALA A 277 16.33 -20.51 -48.08
N PRO A 278 16.45 -19.57 -47.13
CA PRO A 278 15.38 -18.64 -46.82
C PRO A 278 15.02 -17.82 -48.07
N PRO A 279 13.74 -17.58 -48.38
CA PRO A 279 13.39 -16.61 -49.41
C PRO A 279 13.94 -15.24 -49.01
N GLU A 280 14.76 -14.66 -49.89
CA GLU A 280 15.24 -13.29 -49.79
C GLU A 280 14.05 -12.37 -49.53
N ARG A 281 14.01 -11.76 -48.33
CA ARG A 281 13.05 -10.71 -48.04
C ARG A 281 13.42 -9.52 -48.94
N PRO A 282 12.50 -9.00 -49.76
CA PRO A 282 12.77 -7.79 -50.53
C PRO A 282 13.13 -6.68 -49.55
N ALA A 283 14.29 -6.07 -49.78
CA ALA A 283 14.77 -4.92 -49.02
C ALA A 283 13.68 -3.84 -49.06
N LEU A 284 13.08 -3.55 -47.90
CA LEU A 284 12.19 -2.40 -47.77
C LEU A 284 13.03 -1.15 -48.10
N PRO A 285 12.56 -0.27 -48.99
CA PRO A 285 13.25 0.97 -49.30
C PRO A 285 13.46 1.71 -47.98
N GLN A 286 14.73 1.95 -47.65
CA GLN A 286 15.11 2.81 -46.55
C GLN A 286 14.58 4.20 -46.89
N GLN A 287 13.41 4.55 -46.35
CA GLN A 287 12.98 5.93 -46.34
C GLN A 287 14.05 6.72 -45.58
N PRO A 288 14.59 7.81 -46.14
CA PRO A 288 15.47 8.70 -45.40
C PRO A 288 14.78 9.03 -44.09
N LEU A 289 15.47 8.82 -42.97
CA LEU A 289 15.08 9.41 -41.70
C LEU A 289 15.07 10.92 -41.94
N GLU A 290 13.89 11.48 -42.25
CA GLU A 290 13.67 12.91 -42.22
C GLU A 290 14.13 13.38 -40.83
N GLU A 291 15.15 14.24 -40.83
CA GLU A 291 15.59 14.95 -39.62
C GLU A 291 14.35 15.49 -38.94
N ALA A 292 14.07 14.97 -37.74
CA ALA A 292 12.93 15.40 -36.96
C ALA A 292 13.00 16.93 -36.83
N GLU A 293 12.09 17.59 -37.54
CA GLU A 293 12.02 19.03 -37.63
C GLU A 293 11.97 19.58 -36.21
N LYS A 294 13.01 20.33 -35.81
CA LYS A 294 13.11 20.88 -34.47
C LYS A 294 11.82 21.69 -34.22
N PRO A 295 11.10 21.45 -33.12
CA PRO A 295 9.83 22.11 -32.88
C PRO A 295 10.01 23.63 -32.92
N ASP A 296 9.27 24.31 -33.79
CA ASP A 296 9.28 25.77 -33.88
C ASP A 296 8.65 26.36 -32.61
N PHE A 297 9.49 26.67 -31.62
CA PHE A 297 9.09 27.26 -30.35
C PHE A 297 8.33 28.59 -30.52
N ASN A 298 8.59 29.34 -31.60
CA ASN A 298 7.86 30.57 -31.87
C ASN A 298 6.41 30.29 -32.31
N ALA A 299 6.14 29.15 -32.95
CA ALA A 299 4.78 28.72 -33.26
C ALA A 299 4.02 28.32 -31.98
N VAL A 300 4.68 27.67 -31.03
CA VAL A 300 4.08 27.29 -29.74
C VAL A 300 3.75 28.53 -28.90
N LYS A 301 4.67 29.49 -28.79
CA LYS A 301 4.42 30.77 -28.09
C LYS A 301 3.24 31.53 -28.68
N ARG A 302 3.12 31.59 -30.01
CA ARG A 302 1.96 32.21 -30.70
C ARG A 302 0.64 31.53 -30.34
N ARG A 303 0.58 30.20 -30.43
CA ARG A 303 -0.64 29.44 -30.11
C ARG A 303 -1.09 29.64 -28.66
N LEU A 304 -0.15 29.71 -27.73
CA LEU A 304 -0.47 29.92 -26.32
C LEU A 304 -0.97 31.36 -26.05
N GLY A 305 -0.36 32.36 -26.70
CA GLY A 305 -0.84 33.74 -26.63
C GLY A 305 -2.26 33.89 -27.19
N GLU A 306 -2.54 33.27 -28.34
CA GLU A 306 -3.89 33.25 -28.93
C GLU A 306 -4.90 32.55 -28.02
N MET A 307 -4.50 31.46 -27.35
CA MET A 307 -5.36 30.74 -26.42
C MET A 307 -5.72 31.61 -25.21
N LEU A 308 -4.74 32.28 -24.59
CA LEU A 308 -4.98 33.19 -23.47
C LEU A 308 -5.90 34.35 -23.87
N GLN A 309 -5.68 34.93 -25.04
CA GLN A 309 -6.52 36.02 -25.57
C GLN A 309 -7.96 35.55 -25.82
N ARG A 310 -8.15 34.33 -26.34
CA ARG A 310 -9.49 33.73 -26.48
C ARG A 310 -10.17 33.49 -25.13
N MET A 311 -9.42 33.07 -24.11
CA MET A 311 -9.98 32.83 -22.77
C MET A 311 -10.42 34.13 -22.10
N ASP A 312 -9.67 35.22 -22.29
CA ASP A 312 -10.03 36.55 -21.81
C ASP A 312 -11.29 37.07 -22.52
N GLN A 313 -11.35 36.94 -23.85
CA GLN A 313 -12.54 37.29 -24.64
C GLN A 313 -13.78 36.47 -24.30
N GLN A 314 -13.62 35.22 -23.88
CA GLN A 314 -14.72 34.35 -23.46
C GLN A 314 -15.18 34.59 -22.02
N GLY A 315 -14.57 35.54 -21.29
CA GLY A 315 -14.97 35.88 -19.93
C GLY A 315 -14.87 34.70 -18.96
N MET A 316 -13.95 33.76 -19.21
CA MET A 316 -13.75 32.59 -18.34
C MET A 316 -13.18 33.04 -16.99
N LYS A 317 -14.09 33.31 -16.04
CA LYS A 317 -13.79 33.52 -14.62
C LYS A 317 -13.39 32.20 -13.97
N GLY A 318 -12.18 31.73 -14.24
CA GLY A 318 -11.71 30.46 -13.70
C GLY A 318 -10.20 30.37 -13.46
N ILE A 319 -9.40 31.16 -14.19
CA ILE A 319 -7.95 31.14 -13.99
C ILE A 319 -7.58 32.13 -12.89
N THR A 320 -6.98 31.62 -11.83
CA THR A 320 -6.48 32.46 -10.75
C THR A 320 -5.21 33.20 -11.21
N PRO A 321 -4.93 34.43 -10.73
CA PRO A 321 -3.68 35.14 -11.04
C PRO A 321 -2.41 34.33 -10.76
N LEU A 322 -2.48 33.37 -9.82
CA LEU A 322 -1.38 32.48 -9.48
C LEU A 322 -1.09 31.44 -10.58
N GLU A 323 -2.11 30.93 -11.26
CA GLU A 323 -1.95 29.99 -12.37
C GLU A 323 -1.35 30.67 -13.60
N LEU A 324 -1.74 31.92 -13.88
CA LEU A 324 -1.12 32.76 -14.91
C LEU A 324 0.38 32.97 -14.63
N LYS A 325 0.74 33.27 -13.38
CA LYS A 325 2.14 33.43 -12.99
C LYS A 325 2.94 32.14 -13.16
N ARG A 326 2.39 30.99 -12.77
CA ARG A 326 3.05 29.67 -12.95
C ARG A 326 3.27 29.33 -14.42
N LEU A 327 2.33 29.69 -15.29
CA LEU A 327 2.47 29.49 -16.73
C LEU A 327 3.60 30.36 -17.31
N ASP A 328 3.68 31.63 -16.89
CA ASP A 328 4.76 32.55 -17.31
C ASP A 328 6.14 32.07 -16.83
N ASP A 329 6.23 31.61 -15.57
CA ASP A 329 7.47 31.05 -15.02
C ASP A 329 7.91 29.78 -15.77
N ALA A 330 6.96 28.92 -16.16
CA ALA A 330 7.25 27.72 -16.95
C ALA A 330 7.77 28.06 -18.36
N LEU A 331 7.21 29.08 -19.01
CA LEU A 331 7.69 29.55 -20.31
C LEU A 331 9.11 30.11 -20.22
N ARG A 332 9.43 30.86 -19.16
CA ARG A 332 10.80 31.37 -18.93
C ARG A 332 11.81 30.24 -18.71
N GLN A 333 11.44 29.19 -17.98
CA GLN A 333 12.35 28.05 -17.79
C GLN A 333 12.67 27.34 -19.11
N ILE A 334 11.69 27.19 -19.99
CA ILE A 334 11.91 26.61 -21.32
C ILE A 334 12.87 27.50 -22.13
N GLU A 335 12.71 28.82 -22.08
CA GLU A 335 13.57 29.77 -22.79
C GLU A 335 15.02 29.78 -22.27
N ILE A 336 15.24 29.57 -20.96
CA ILE A 336 16.58 29.41 -20.40
C ILE A 336 17.21 28.09 -20.91
N THR A 337 16.43 27.01 -20.92
CA THR A 337 16.93 25.67 -21.31
C THR A 337 17.32 25.61 -22.80
N ASP A 338 16.60 26.32 -23.68
CA ASP A 338 16.90 26.39 -25.11
C ASP A 338 18.12 27.28 -25.41
N ARG A 339 18.40 28.27 -24.55
CA ARG A 339 19.56 29.17 -24.71
C ARG A 339 20.89 28.51 -24.33
N ASP A 340 20.81 27.48 -23.47
CA ASP A 340 21.96 26.71 -22.97
C ASP A 340 22.24 25.44 -23.79
N ALA A 341 21.41 25.13 -24.80
CA ALA A 341 21.51 23.97 -25.69
C ALA A 341 22.09 24.33 -27.08
#